data_AF-A0A3D2WCV6-F1
#
_entry.id   AF-A0A3D2WCV6-F1
#
_cell.length_a   1.000
_cell.length_b   1.000
_cell.length_c   1.000
_cell.angle_alpha   90.00
_cell.angle_beta   90.00
_cell.angle_gamma   90.00
#
_symmetry.space_group_name_H-M   'P 1'
#
loop_
_entity.id
_entity.type
_entity.pdbx_description
1 polymer ?
#
loop_
_entity_poly.entity_id
_entity_poly.type
_entity_poly.pdbx_seq_one_letter_code
_entity_poly.pdbx_strand_id
1 'polypeptide(L)'
;MSFRLFLKIRGSWRIGILLTLVPQGGCGNPDSVSLASSDLQEIDADNVIFGMVSFITANGIREGHVEADTAYLFVDSAKAELHQMR
;
A
#
# COMPACT_ATOMS: atom_id res chain seq x y z
N MET A 1 50.83 -15.62 35.33
CA MET A 1 52.18 -15.92 34.84
C MET A 1 52.21 -15.65 33.33
N SER A 2 53.01 -14.66 32.91
CA SER A 2 53.43 -14.32 31.54
C SER A 2 52.35 -14.00 30.49
N PHE A 3 51.94 -12.74 30.28
CA PHE A 3 52.56 -11.77 29.35
C PHE A 3 53.65 -12.34 28.42
N ARG A 4 53.46 -12.12 27.11
CA ARG A 4 54.38 -12.28 25.96
C ARG A 4 54.05 -13.45 25.02
N LEU A 5 53.20 -13.15 24.05
CA LEU A 5 53.43 -13.51 22.66
C LEU A 5 53.05 -12.28 21.80
N PHE A 6 53.78 -11.19 21.99
CA PHE A 6 54.72 -10.68 20.99
C PHE A 6 54.12 -10.65 19.58
N LEU A 7 53.45 -9.52 19.30
CA LEU A 7 53.14 -9.01 17.99
C LEU A 7 54.21 -9.42 16.97
N LYS A 8 53.83 -10.25 15.99
CA LYS A 8 54.49 -10.28 14.69
C LYS A 8 53.50 -9.81 13.63
N ILE A 9 53.09 -8.56 13.80
CA ILE A 9 52.42 -7.78 12.76
C ILE A 9 53.49 -7.41 11.74
N ARG A 10 53.66 -8.25 10.72
CA ARG A 10 54.41 -7.89 9.52
C ARG A 10 53.64 -8.33 8.29
N GLY A 11 53.03 -7.35 7.64
CA GLY A 11 52.83 -7.33 6.19
C GLY A 11 51.74 -8.24 5.64
N SER A 12 50.47 -7.84 5.79
CA SER A 12 49.47 -8.02 4.72
C SER A 12 48.18 -7.28 5.07
N TRP A 13 48.25 -5.95 4.99
CA TRP A 13 47.11 -5.02 5.06
C TRP A 13 46.18 -5.12 3.83
N ARG A 14 46.13 -6.27 3.13
CA ARG A 14 45.44 -6.39 1.83
C ARG A 14 44.25 -7.36 1.82
N ILE A 15 43.94 -8.00 2.94
CA ILE A 15 42.87 -9.01 2.99
C ILE A 15 41.53 -8.42 3.49
N GLY A 16 41.52 -7.20 4.02
CA GLY A 16 40.32 -6.58 4.62
C GLY A 16 39.36 -5.86 3.67
N ILE A 17 39.64 -5.78 2.35
CA ILE A 17 38.88 -4.92 1.43
C ILE A 17 37.98 -5.72 0.45
N LEU A 18 38.13 -7.04 0.36
CA LEU A 18 37.47 -7.81 -0.71
C LEU A 18 36.03 -8.25 -0.41
N LEU A 19 35.42 -7.84 0.72
CA LEU A 19 34.12 -8.36 1.15
C LEU A 19 32.97 -7.32 1.25
N THR A 20 33.08 -6.16 0.60
CA THR A 20 32.09 -5.07 0.76
C THR A 20 31.31 -4.68 -0.51
N LEU A 21 31.36 -5.46 -1.59
CA LEU A 21 30.62 -5.14 -2.83
C LEU A 21 29.49 -6.14 -3.09
N VAL A 22 28.44 -6.09 -2.25
CA VAL A 22 27.11 -6.57 -2.63
C VAL A 22 26.30 -5.35 -3.08
N PRO A 23 26.06 -5.12 -4.38
CA PRO A 23 25.18 -4.06 -4.82
C PRO A 23 23.74 -4.44 -4.43
N GLN A 24 23.16 -3.68 -3.50
CA GLN A 24 21.72 -3.70 -3.19
C GLN A 24 20.93 -3.03 -4.34
N GLY A 25 20.98 -3.61 -5.54
CA GLY A 25 20.23 -3.15 -6.71
C GLY A 25 18.82 -3.73 -6.70
N GLY A 26 17.95 -3.21 -5.84
CA GLY A 26 16.60 -3.72 -5.66
C GLY A 26 15.57 -2.65 -5.32
N CYS A 27 15.75 -1.42 -5.82
CA CYS A 27 14.65 -0.45 -5.88
C CYS A 27 14.21 -0.37 -7.34
N GLY A 28 13.22 -1.19 -7.70
CA GLY A 28 12.48 -0.99 -8.94
C GLY A 28 11.82 0.39 -8.92
N ASN A 29 11.71 1.03 -10.08
CA ASN A 29 10.99 2.30 -10.18
C ASN A 29 9.61 2.13 -9.54
N PRO A 30 9.15 3.07 -8.70
CA PRO A 30 7.80 3.00 -8.18
C PRO A 30 6.85 3.01 -9.38
N ASP A 31 6.05 1.95 -9.51
CA ASP A 31 4.98 1.91 -10.49
C ASP A 31 4.15 3.17 -10.32
N SER A 32 3.87 3.85 -11.43
CA SER A 32 2.98 5.00 -11.43
C SER A 32 1.62 4.51 -10.96
N VAL A 33 1.32 4.68 -9.68
CA VAL A 33 0.01 4.42 -9.12
C VAL A 33 -0.97 5.35 -9.83
N SER A 34 -1.99 4.76 -10.43
CA SER A 34 -3.11 5.51 -11.00
C SER A 34 -3.85 6.17 -9.84
N LEU A 35 -3.46 7.40 -9.53
CA LEU A 35 -4.22 8.23 -8.59
C LEU A 35 -5.58 8.53 -9.22
N ALA A 36 -6.62 8.57 -8.39
CA ALA A 36 -7.94 9.00 -8.83
C ALA A 36 -7.87 10.42 -9.44
N SER A 37 -8.83 10.82 -10.27
CA SER A 37 -8.89 12.21 -10.77
C SER A 37 -8.95 13.21 -9.61
N SER A 38 -8.50 14.45 -9.83
CA SER A 38 -8.55 15.53 -8.84
C SER A 38 -9.92 15.65 -8.19
N ASP A 39 -10.97 15.59 -9.01
CA ASP A 39 -12.35 15.76 -8.58
C ASP A 39 -12.80 14.66 -7.60
N LEU A 40 -12.22 13.46 -7.71
CA LEU A 40 -12.49 12.36 -6.79
C LEU A 40 -11.61 12.42 -5.53
N GLN A 41 -10.41 12.99 -5.64
CA GLN A 41 -9.53 13.21 -4.49
C GLN A 41 -10.02 14.35 -3.59
N GLU A 42 -10.76 15.31 -4.14
CA GLU A 42 -11.40 16.39 -3.37
C GLU A 42 -12.60 15.89 -2.56
N ILE A 43 -13.17 14.74 -2.93
CA ILE A 43 -14.25 14.11 -2.20
C ILE A 43 -13.62 13.30 -1.07
N ASP A 44 -13.93 13.69 0.17
CA ASP A 44 -13.41 13.08 1.41
C ASP A 44 -13.99 11.66 1.68
N ALA A 45 -14.36 10.93 0.61
CA ALA A 45 -14.87 9.58 0.69
C ALA A 45 -13.72 8.58 0.58
N ASP A 46 -13.75 7.54 1.41
CA ASP A 46 -12.74 6.49 1.38
C ASP A 46 -12.84 5.63 0.11
N ASN A 47 -14.06 5.46 -0.41
CA ASN A 47 -14.31 4.73 -1.64
C ASN A 47 -15.35 5.42 -2.50
N VAL A 48 -15.08 5.45 -3.80
CA VAL A 48 -16.01 5.91 -4.84
C VAL A 48 -16.28 4.75 -5.79
N ILE A 49 -17.55 4.36 -5.91
CA ILE A 49 -17.99 3.23 -6.74
C ILE A 49 -18.93 3.76 -7.81
N PHE A 50 -18.59 3.57 -9.08
CA PHE A 50 -19.46 3.88 -10.21
C PHE A 50 -20.32 2.67 -10.62
N GLY A 51 -21.56 2.89 -11.03
CA GLY A 51 -22.51 1.86 -11.46
C GLY A 51 -22.86 0.86 -10.37
N MET A 52 -23.08 1.34 -9.15
CA MET A 52 -23.31 0.48 -7.98
C MET A 52 -24.67 -0.23 -8.09
N VAL A 53 -24.66 -1.56 -7.90
CA VAL A 53 -25.86 -2.37 -7.65
C VAL A 53 -25.66 -3.14 -6.34
N SER A 54 -26.55 -2.94 -5.38
CA SER A 54 -26.51 -3.61 -4.08
C SER A 54 -27.83 -4.35 -3.81
N PHE A 55 -27.76 -5.52 -3.19
CA PHE A 55 -28.93 -6.30 -2.83
C PHE A 55 -29.18 -6.22 -1.33
N ILE A 56 -30.40 -5.90 -0.95
CA ILE A 56 -30.83 -5.89 0.46
C ILE A 56 -31.50 -7.23 0.75
N THR A 57 -31.00 -7.91 1.77
CA THR A 57 -31.55 -9.18 2.25
C THR A 57 -32.01 -9.06 3.69
N ALA A 58 -33.20 -9.58 4.00
CA ALA A 58 -33.62 -9.82 5.37
C ALA A 58 -34.06 -11.27 5.52
N ASN A 59 -33.79 -11.87 6.69
CA ASN A 59 -34.10 -13.28 6.96
C ASN A 59 -33.56 -14.27 5.91
N GLY A 60 -32.45 -13.94 5.24
CA GLY A 60 -31.87 -14.77 4.18
C GLY A 60 -32.58 -14.70 2.82
N ILE A 61 -33.61 -13.87 2.68
CA ILE A 61 -34.35 -13.65 1.44
C ILE A 61 -33.99 -12.27 0.89
N ARG A 62 -33.85 -12.16 -0.43
CA ARG A 62 -33.64 -10.88 -1.10
C ARG A 62 -34.95 -10.09 -1.12
N GLU A 63 -34.98 -8.95 -0.45
CA GLU A 63 -36.17 -8.11 -0.31
C GLU A 63 -36.08 -6.83 -1.15
N GLY A 64 -34.88 -6.46 -1.61
CA GLY A 64 -34.72 -5.30 -2.49
C GLY A 64 -33.38 -5.26 -3.20
N HIS A 65 -33.26 -4.32 -4.12
CA HIS A 65 -31.98 -3.87 -4.65
C HIS A 65 -31.93 -2.34 -4.66
N VAL A 66 -30.73 -1.80 -4.62
CA VAL A 66 -30.44 -0.37 -4.73
C VAL A 66 -29.48 -0.18 -5.88
N GLU A 67 -29.83 0.70 -6.80
CA GLU A 67 -29.02 1.06 -7.95
C GLU A 67 -28.64 2.54 -7.84
N ALA A 68 -27.36 2.84 -8.04
CA ALA A 68 -26.84 4.20 -8.03
C ALA A 68 -25.79 4.36 -9.13
N ASP A 69 -25.74 5.53 -9.77
CA ASP A 69 -24.68 5.84 -10.72
C ASP A 69 -23.34 5.99 -10.01
N THR A 70 -23.34 6.66 -8.85
CA THR A 70 -22.15 6.82 -8.03
C THR A 70 -22.49 6.60 -6.55
N ALA A 71 -21.65 5.86 -5.84
CA ALA A 71 -21.75 5.64 -4.40
C ALA A 71 -20.46 6.09 -3.70
N TYR A 72 -20.59 6.98 -2.73
CA TYR A 72 -19.51 7.46 -1.87
C TYR A 72 -19.62 6.79 -0.50
N LEU A 73 -18.56 6.09 -0.07
CA LEU A 73 -18.54 5.41 1.22
C LEU A 73 -17.56 6.10 2.17
N PHE A 74 -18.05 6.39 3.36
CA PHE A 74 -17.32 7.00 4.46
C PHE A 74 -17.23 5.97 5.61
N VAL A 75 -16.05 5.38 5.78
CA VAL A 75 -15.79 4.27 6.72
C VAL A 75 -15.79 4.77 8.17
N ASP A 76 -15.36 6.01 8.39
CA ASP A 76 -15.33 6.68 9.68
C ASP A 76 -16.72 6.78 10.36
N SER A 77 -17.76 6.89 9.54
CA SER A 77 -19.13 7.20 9.94
C SER A 77 -20.13 6.12 9.53
N ALA A 78 -19.67 5.05 8.88
CA ALA A 78 -20.50 4.01 8.28
C ALA A 78 -21.62 4.59 7.39
N LYS A 79 -21.31 5.69 6.67
CA LYS A 79 -22.24 6.41 5.83
C LYS A 79 -22.00 6.06 4.36
N ALA A 80 -23.09 5.90 3.61
CA ALA A 80 -23.05 5.82 2.16
C ALA A 80 -23.94 6.92 1.56
N GLU A 81 -23.38 7.72 0.65
CA GLU A 81 -24.14 8.68 -0.16
C GLU A 81 -24.31 8.12 -1.56
N LEU A 82 -25.57 7.98 -1.98
CA LEU A 82 -25.93 7.35 -3.25
C LEU A 82 -26.50 8.39 -4.20
N HIS A 83 -25.84 8.57 -5.34
CA HIS A 83 -26.28 9.49 -6.38
C HIS A 83 -27.08 8.73 -7.44
N GLN A 84 -28.21 9.31 -7.83
CA GLN A 84 -29.17 8.69 -8.74
C GLN A 84 -28.57 8.46 -10.13
N MET A 85 -28.96 7.34 -10.75
CA MET A 85 -28.78 7.07 -12.17
C MET A 85 -29.41 8.20 -13.01
N ARG A 86 -28.62 8.79 -13.91
CA ARG A 86 -29.08 9.84 -14.83
C ARG A 86 -29.54 9.25 -16.16
#